data_AF-A0A966MGL9-F1
#
_entry.id   AF-A0A966MGL9-F1
#
_cell.length_a   1.000
_cell.length_b   1.000
_cell.length_c   1.000
_cell.angle_alpha   90.00
_cell.angle_beta   90.00
_cell.angle_gamma   90.00
#
_symmetry.space_group_name_H-M   'P 1'
#
loop_
_entity.id
_entity.type
_entity.pdbx_description
1 polymer ?
#
loop_
_entity_poly.entity_id
_entity_poly.type
_entity_poly.pdbx_seq_one_letter_code
_entity_poly.pdbx_strand_id
1 'polypeptide(L)' 'MYVRVNMVEFNSHEGMHEALTIWRKNAAQWMTGAQLLFTMKTSDQSAMYISVYKSQEDAENAL' A
#
# COMPACT_ATOMS: atom_id res chain seq x y z
N MET A 1 -10.88 -8.32 11.91
CA MET A 1 -10.08 -7.97 10.71
C MET A 1 -10.00 -6.47 10.66
N TYR A 2 -8.79 -5.95 10.53
CA TYR A 2 -8.52 -4.52 10.50
C TYR A 2 -7.94 -4.17 9.16
N VAL A 3 -8.45 -3.12 8.54
CA VAL A 3 -8.09 -2.74 7.17
C VAL A 3 -7.55 -1.33 7.19
N ARG A 4 -6.37 -1.12 6.58
CA ARG A 4 -5.84 0.21 6.31
C ARG A 4 -5.94 0.48 4.82
N VAL A 5 -6.49 1.64 4.49
CA VAL A 5 -6.62 2.11 3.12
C VAL A 5 -5.88 3.44 3.01
N ASN A 6 -4.88 3.51 2.15
CA ASN A 6 -4.16 4.75 1.87
C ASN A 6 -4.37 5.11 0.39
N MET A 7 -4.69 6.37 0.12
CA MET A 7 -4.68 6.93 -1.23
C MET A 7 -3.49 7.88 -1.35
N VAL A 8 -2.72 7.74 -2.41
CA VAL A 8 -1.53 8.55 -2.65
C VAL A 8 -1.63 9.16 -4.05
N GLU A 9 -1.38 10.46 -4.11
CA GLU A 9 -1.26 11.23 -5.35
C GLU A 9 0.22 11.49 -5.63
N PHE A 10 0.57 11.54 -6.91
CA PHE A 10 1.94 11.66 -7.40
C PHE A 10 2.05 12.85 -8.34
N ASN A 11 3.23 13.48 -8.36
CA ASN A 11 3.48 14.64 -9.21
C ASN A 11 3.60 14.28 -10.71
N SER A 12 3.82 13.01 -11.04
CA SER A 12 3.95 12.52 -12.42
C SER A 12 3.53 11.06 -12.55
N HIS A 13 3.23 10.66 -13.79
CA HIS A 13 2.93 9.27 -14.13
C HIS A 13 4.12 8.35 -13.86
N GLU A 14 5.33 8.79 -14.25
CA GLU A 14 6.57 8.05 -14.02
C GLU A 14 6.84 7.85 -12.53
N GLY A 15 6.63 8.90 -11.72
CA GLY A 15 6.83 8.83 -10.26
C GLY A 15 5.88 7.82 -9.60
N MET A 16 4.62 7.79 -10.04
CA MET A 16 3.68 6.75 -9.61
C MET A 16 4.16 5.36 -10.03
N HIS A 17 4.56 5.18 -11.29
CA HIS A 17 4.98 3.88 -11.81
C HIS A 17 6.21 3.32 -11.06
N GLU A 18 7.19 4.17 -10.78
CA GLU A 18 8.37 3.81 -10.00
C GLU A 18 8.00 3.41 -8.57
N ALA A 19 7.18 4.23 -7.89
CA ALA A 19 6.71 3.95 -6.53
C ALA A 19 5.94 2.62 -6.45
N LEU A 20 5.04 2.35 -7.40
CA LEU A 20 4.30 1.08 -7.48
C LEU A 20 5.22 -0.11 -7.72
N THR A 21 6.27 0.06 -8.53
CA THR A 21 7.27 -0.99 -8.79
C THR A 21 8.07 -1.31 -7.55
N ILE A 22 8.50 -0.29 -6.80
CA ILE A 22 9.18 -0.44 -5.51
C ILE A 22 8.25 -1.14 -4.52
N TRP A 23 7.00 -0.68 -4.40
CA TRP A 23 6.01 -1.26 -3.49
C TRP A 23 5.81 -2.75 -3.79
N ARG A 24 5.61 -3.12 -5.06
CA ARG A 24 5.43 -4.51 -5.46
C ARG A 24 6.60 -5.42 -5.05
N LYS A 25 7.83 -4.90 -5.02
CA LYS A 25 9.02 -5.67 -4.65
C LYS A 25 9.23 -5.76 -3.14
N ASN A 26 8.83 -4.74 -2.37
CA ASN A 26 9.24 -4.60 -0.98
C ASN A 26 8.09 -4.62 0.04
N ALA A 27 6.83 -4.44 -0.38
CA ALA A 27 5.70 -4.24 0.53
C ALA A 27 5.48 -5.40 1.51
N ALA A 28 5.74 -6.64 1.10
CA ALA A 28 5.63 -7.79 1.99
C ALA A 28 6.62 -7.75 3.17
N GLN A 29 7.78 -7.09 2.99
CA GLN A 29 8.76 -6.90 4.05
C GLN A 29 8.39 -5.70 4.95
N TRP A 30 7.90 -4.62 4.34
CA TRP A 30 7.54 -3.40 5.07
C TRP A 30 6.26 -3.56 5.90
N MET A 31 5.27 -4.27 5.36
CA MET A 31 3.96 -4.48 5.98
C MET A 31 3.91 -5.84 6.69
N THR A 32 4.87 -6.07 7.58
CA THR A 32 4.94 -7.31 8.37
C THR A 32 3.65 -7.49 9.18
N GLY A 33 3.04 -8.68 9.09
CA GLY A 33 1.76 -8.98 9.75
C GLY A 33 0.52 -8.75 8.90
N ALA A 34 0.63 -8.10 7.74
CA ALA A 34 -0.47 -8.02 6.78
C ALA A 34 -0.74 -9.39 6.14
N GLN A 35 -2.00 -9.84 6.17
CA GLN A 35 -2.42 -11.07 5.52
C GLN A 35 -2.65 -10.90 4.02
N LEU A 36 -3.08 -9.70 3.63
CA LEU A 36 -3.35 -9.34 2.26
C LEU A 36 -2.85 -7.93 2.02
N LEU A 37 -2.21 -7.74 0.86
CA LEU A 37 -1.73 -6.47 0.35
C LEU A 37 -2.25 -6.31 -1.07
N PHE A 38 -3.02 -5.25 -1.30
CA PHE A 38 -3.51 -4.89 -2.62
C PHE A 38 -3.05 -3.49 -2.98
N THR A 39 -2.77 -3.29 -4.25
CA THR A 39 -2.46 -1.98 -4.81
C THR A 39 -3.22 -1.82 -6.11
N MET A 40 -3.87 -0.68 -6.26
CA MET A 40 -4.72 -0.38 -7.41
C MET A 40 -4.39 1.02 -7.93
N LYS A 41 -4.11 1.13 -9.22
CA LYS A 41 -4.05 2.43 -9.91
C LYS A 41 -5.46 3.02 -9.95
N THR A 42 -5.62 4.25 -9.49
CA THR A 42 -6.92 4.95 -9.50
C THR A 42 -6.99 6.05 -10.56
N SER A 43 -5.84 6.59 -10.96
CA SER A 43 -5.70 7.51 -12.11
C SER A 43 -4.28 7.43 -12.68
N ASP A 44 -3.94 8.24 -13.68
CA ASP A 44 -2.57 8.32 -14.21
C ASP A 44 -1.53 8.82 -13.20
N GLN A 45 -1.97 9.45 -12.11
CA GLN A 45 -1.12 10.05 -11.08
C GLN A 45 -1.58 9.70 -9.65
N SER A 46 -2.38 8.64 -9.47
CA SER A 46 -2.81 8.24 -8.13
C SER A 46 -2.98 6.73 -7.99
N ALA A 47 -2.75 6.24 -6.77
CA ALA A 47 -2.93 4.84 -6.42
C ALA A 47 -3.55 4.68 -5.03
N MET A 48 -4.22 3.55 -4.84
CA MET A 48 -4.77 3.10 -3.57
C MET A 48 -4.04 1.85 -3.09
N TYR A 49 -3.67 1.82 -1.82
CA TYR A 49 -3.07 0.70 -1.12
C TYR A 49 -4.03 0.19 -0.07
N ILE A 50 -4.28 -1.11 -0.06
CA ILE A 50 -5.13 -1.77 0.94
C ILE A 50 -4.30 -2.85 1.62
N SER A 51 -4.21 -2.78 2.94
CA SER A 51 -3.61 -3.83 3.75
C SER A 51 -4.60 -4.35 4.78
N VAL A 52 -4.66 -5.67 4.93
CA VAL A 52 -5.58 -6.37 5.85
C VAL A 52 -4.79 -7.11 6.91
N TYR A 53 -5.14 -6.89 8.17
CA TYR A 53 -4.44 -7.44 9.33
C TYR A 53 -5.38 -8.27 10.21
N LYS A 54 -4.79 -9.21 10.95
CA LYS A 54 -5.52 -10.05 11.92
C LYS A 54 -5.95 -9.26 13.15
N SER A 55 -5.04 -8.44 13.69
CA SER A 55 -5.25 -7.66 14.91
C SER A 55 -5.25 -6.15 14.64
N GLN A 56 -5.78 -5.38 15.59
CA GLN A 56 -5.76 -3.92 15.53
C GLN A 56 -4.34 -3.39 15.72
N GLU A 57 -3.61 -3.99 16.64
CA GLU A 57 -2.22 -3.67 16.94
C GLU A 57 -1.32 -3.79 15.70
N ASP A 58 -1.46 -4.86 14.91
CA ASP A 58 -0.71 -5.02 13.65
C ASP A 58 -1.05 -3.91 12.63
N ALA A 59 -2.30 -3.46 12.61
CA ALA A 59 -2.74 -2.40 11.70
C ALA A 59 -2.26 -1.00 12.14
N GLU A 60 -2.22 -0.76 13.46
CA GLU A 60 -1.73 0.49 14.06
C GLU A 60 -0.21 0.62 14.00
N ASN A 61 0.50 -0.50 14.13
CA ASN A 61 1.96 -0.54 14.05
C ASN A 61 2.51 -0.55 12.61
N ALA A 62 1.64 -0.74 11.62
CA ALA A 62 2.04 -0.62 10.22
C ALA A 62 2.38 0.84 9.88
N LEU A 63 3.46 1.08 9.12
CA LEU A 63 3.89 2.41 8.67
C LEU A 63 3.21 2.81 7.35
#